data_AF-A0A383DJG1-F1
#
_entry.id   AF-A0A383DJG1-F1
#
_cell.length_a   1.000
_cell.length_b   1.000
_cell.length_c   1.000
_cell.angle_alpha   90.00
_cell.angle_beta   90.00
_cell.angle_gamma   90.00
#
_symmetry.space_group_name_H-M   'P 1'
#
loop_
_entity.id
_entity.type
_entity.pdbx_description
1 polymer ?
#
loop_
_entity_poly.entity_id
_entity_poly.type
_entity_poly.pdbx_seq_one_letter_code
_entity_poly.pdbx_strand_id
1 'polypeptide(L)'
;RVLGNINGFNTRKDGYGFQIAGLAEPPNMMRYCAPNIDKHGKPGKYDWHIDVGPGPVPSMRKLSYSVLLNPNDYEGGHFISKVGREDVAFESTGDTEQDLTGVMILFPSYILHRVAEVTKGTRYSLVGWAHGNSFI
;
A
#
# COMPACT_ATOMS: atom_id res chain seq x y z
N ARG A 1 -22.67 17.16 9.46
CA ARG A 1 -21.62 17.46 10.46
C ARG A 1 -20.38 16.58 10.29
N VAL A 2 -20.52 15.25 10.16
CA VAL A 2 -19.39 14.31 9.97
C VAL A 2 -18.60 14.55 8.67
N LEU A 3 -19.28 14.60 7.51
CA LEU A 3 -18.64 14.90 6.21
C LEU A 3 -17.85 16.22 6.22
N GLY A 4 -18.40 17.26 6.85
CA GLY A 4 -17.70 18.55 7.00
C GLY A 4 -16.45 18.45 7.86
N ASN A 5 -16.46 17.63 8.92
CA ASN A 5 -15.28 17.40 9.75
C ASN A 5 -14.21 16.57 9.03
N ILE A 6 -14.63 15.54 8.27
CA ILE A 6 -13.72 14.71 7.46
C ILE A 6 -13.05 15.58 6.38
N ASN A 7 -13.84 16.35 5.64
CA ASN A 7 -13.30 17.26 4.62
C ASN A 7 -12.46 18.39 5.24
N GLY A 8 -12.85 18.88 6.41
CA GLY A 8 -12.07 19.84 7.19
C GLY A 8 -10.69 19.29 7.52
N PHE A 9 -10.61 18.08 8.07
CA PHE A 9 -9.33 17.43 8.37
C PHE A 9 -8.48 17.19 7.10
N ASN A 10 -9.09 16.71 6.01
CA ASN A 10 -8.40 16.47 4.74
C ASN A 10 -7.80 17.73 4.08
N THR A 11 -8.29 18.91 4.46
CA THR A 11 -7.92 20.20 3.86
C THR A 11 -7.11 21.10 4.80
N ARG A 12 -6.97 20.74 6.08
CA ARG A 12 -6.20 21.53 7.03
C ARG A 12 -4.69 21.29 6.90
N LYS A 13 -3.93 22.33 7.25
CA LYS A 13 -2.46 22.35 7.24
C LYS A 13 -1.81 21.55 8.37
N ASP A 14 -2.58 21.11 9.36
CA ASP A 14 -2.11 20.29 10.49
C ASP A 14 -2.07 18.78 10.16
N GLY A 15 -2.59 18.37 8.99
CA GLY A 15 -2.38 17.06 8.39
C GLY A 15 -1.48 17.12 7.15
N TYR A 16 -1.64 16.17 6.22
CA TYR A 16 -0.89 16.16 4.96
C TYR A 16 -1.26 17.29 3.98
N GLY A 17 -2.43 17.93 4.15
CA GLY A 17 -2.90 18.99 3.26
C GLY A 17 -3.14 18.53 1.81
N PHE A 18 -3.37 17.24 1.57
CA PHE A 18 -3.49 16.67 0.23
C PHE A 18 -4.79 17.00 -0.50
N GLN A 19 -5.78 17.59 0.18
CA GLN A 19 -7.07 17.95 -0.41
C GLN A 19 -7.70 16.76 -1.15
N ILE A 20 -7.82 15.64 -0.45
CA ILE A 20 -8.40 14.40 -1.01
C ILE A 20 -9.81 14.67 -1.52
N ALA A 21 -10.03 14.44 -2.81
CA ALA A 21 -11.30 14.61 -3.50
C ALA A 21 -12.10 13.30 -3.59
N GLY A 22 -11.42 12.14 -3.55
CA GLY A 22 -12.11 10.84 -3.54
C GLY A 22 -11.26 9.68 -4.06
N LEU A 23 -11.92 8.59 -4.44
CA LEU A 23 -11.32 7.42 -5.08
C LEU A 23 -11.71 7.45 -6.57
N ALA A 24 -10.74 7.69 -7.45
CA ALA A 24 -10.98 7.74 -8.89
C ALA A 24 -10.74 6.38 -9.58
N GLU A 25 -10.16 5.42 -8.86
CA GLU A 25 -9.87 4.07 -9.35
C GLU A 25 -10.48 3.05 -8.39
N PRO A 26 -11.01 1.91 -8.89
CA PRO A 26 -11.42 0.81 -8.03
C PRO A 26 -10.19 0.20 -7.34
N PRO A 27 -10.34 -0.37 -6.13
CA PRO A 27 -9.27 -1.14 -5.50
C PRO A 27 -8.92 -2.38 -6.33
N ASN A 28 -7.64 -2.72 -6.38
CA ASN A 28 -7.09 -3.90 -7.05
C ASN A 28 -6.85 -5.03 -6.05
N MET A 29 -7.26 -6.25 -6.42
CA MET A 29 -6.83 -7.46 -5.72
C MET A 29 -5.48 -7.90 -6.29
N MET A 30 -4.47 -7.92 -5.42
CA MET A 30 -3.12 -8.37 -5.77
C MET A 30 -2.86 -9.77 -5.21
N ARG A 31 -2.29 -10.64 -6.05
CA ARG A 31 -1.90 -12.01 -5.70
C ARG A 31 -0.42 -12.21 -5.94
N TYR A 32 0.32 -12.62 -4.91
CA TYR A 32 1.75 -12.92 -4.97
C TYR A 32 1.99 -14.37 -4.54
N CYS A 33 2.55 -15.19 -5.41
CA CYS A 33 2.77 -16.61 -5.16
C CYS A 33 4.24 -16.90 -4.89
N ALA A 34 4.50 -17.84 -3.97
CA ALA A 34 5.83 -18.42 -3.81
C ALA A 34 6.29 -19.16 -5.08
N PRO A 35 7.61 -19.21 -5.35
CA PRO A 35 8.16 -19.83 -6.58
C PRO A 35 7.75 -21.30 -6.78
N ASN A 36 7.51 -22.04 -5.70
CA ASN A 36 7.08 -23.43 -5.77
C ASN A 36 5.61 -23.60 -6.20
N ILE A 37 4.77 -22.58 -6.01
CA ILE A 37 3.36 -22.55 -6.42
C ILE A 37 3.25 -22.10 -7.87
N ASP A 38 4.03 -21.11 -8.29
CA ASP A 38 4.03 -20.58 -9.66
C ASP A 38 5.42 -20.71 -10.31
N LYS A 39 5.82 -21.96 -10.61
CA LYS A 39 7.16 -22.31 -11.08
C LYS A 39 7.59 -21.64 -12.38
N HIS A 40 6.63 -21.21 -13.20
CA HIS A 40 6.86 -20.57 -14.49
C HIS A 40 6.34 -19.13 -14.53
N GLY A 41 5.73 -18.66 -13.45
CA GLY A 41 5.23 -17.31 -13.35
C GLY A 41 6.29 -16.30 -12.92
N LYS A 42 5.84 -15.05 -12.80
CA LYS A 42 6.69 -13.99 -12.26
C LYS A 42 6.87 -14.21 -10.76
N PRO A 43 8.04 -13.86 -10.18
CA PRO A 43 8.25 -13.92 -8.75
C PRO A 43 7.14 -13.15 -8.02
N GLY A 44 6.62 -13.73 -6.93
CA GLY A 44 5.60 -13.11 -6.08
C GLY A 44 6.15 -11.94 -5.27
N LYS A 45 6.56 -10.87 -5.95
CA LYS A 45 7.12 -9.64 -5.40
C LYS A 45 6.68 -8.43 -6.22
N TYR A 46 6.95 -7.23 -5.72
CA TYR A 46 6.90 -6.02 -6.52
C TYR A 46 8.12 -5.16 -6.17
N ASP A 47 9.00 -4.92 -7.13
CA ASP A 47 10.22 -4.14 -6.92
C ASP A 47 9.93 -2.67 -6.61
N TRP A 48 10.96 -1.95 -6.16
CA TRP A 48 10.88 -0.56 -5.70
C TRP A 48 10.17 0.36 -6.71
N HIS A 49 9.13 1.04 -6.25
CA HIS A 49 8.35 1.99 -7.03
C HIS A 49 7.71 3.06 -6.15
N ILE A 50 7.16 4.08 -6.82
CA ILE A 50 6.19 5.02 -6.25
C ILE A 50 4.88 4.87 -7.02
N ASP A 51 3.78 5.27 -6.40
CA ASP A 51 2.45 5.11 -6.99
C ASP A 51 2.00 6.32 -7.81
N VAL A 52 2.64 7.47 -7.60
CA VAL A 52 2.47 8.65 -8.46
C VAL A 52 3.19 8.40 -9.78
N GLY A 53 2.47 8.60 -10.88
CA GLY A 53 3.01 8.37 -12.22
C GLY A 53 2.46 9.35 -13.26
N PRO A 54 2.94 9.26 -14.51
CA PRO A 54 2.43 10.08 -15.60
C PRO A 54 0.98 9.73 -15.95
N GLY A 55 0.25 10.70 -16.49
CA GLY A 55 -1.13 10.55 -16.96
C GLY A 55 -2.18 11.20 -16.04
N PRO A 56 -3.43 11.31 -16.51
CA PRO A 56 -4.44 12.14 -15.85
C PRO A 56 -4.86 11.61 -14.49
N VAL A 57 -4.93 10.29 -14.29
CA VAL A 57 -5.35 9.68 -13.03
C VAL A 57 -4.17 9.33 -12.11
N PRO A 58 -3.09 8.67 -12.59
CA PRO A 58 -1.96 8.33 -11.72
C PRO A 58 -1.23 9.54 -11.12
N SER A 59 -1.24 10.69 -11.80
CA SER A 59 -0.64 11.93 -11.27
C SER A 59 -1.42 12.53 -10.10
N MET A 60 -2.71 12.19 -9.98
CA MET A 60 -3.61 12.67 -8.92
C MET A 60 -3.57 11.82 -7.64
N ARG A 61 -2.84 10.69 -7.63
CA ARG A 61 -2.74 9.82 -6.44
C ARG A 61 -2.02 10.53 -5.30
N LYS A 62 -2.68 10.60 -4.15
CA LYS A 62 -2.21 11.30 -2.94
C LYS A 62 -1.84 10.33 -1.82
N LEU A 63 -2.75 9.42 -1.52
CA LEU A 63 -2.54 8.35 -0.55
C LEU A 63 -2.71 7.01 -1.25
N SER A 64 -1.83 6.09 -0.91
CA SER A 64 -1.91 4.69 -1.29
C SER A 64 -2.26 3.88 -0.06
N TYR A 65 -3.01 2.81 -0.24
CA TYR A 65 -3.27 1.85 0.81
C TYR A 65 -3.08 0.41 0.33
N SER A 66 -2.61 -0.45 1.24
CA SER A 66 -2.55 -1.90 1.07
C SER A 66 -3.20 -2.56 2.29
N VAL A 67 -4.22 -3.38 2.06
CA VAL A 67 -4.90 -4.17 3.10
C VAL A 67 -4.44 -5.62 3.00
N LEU A 68 -3.97 -6.17 4.11
CA LEU A 68 -3.57 -7.57 4.21
C LEU A 68 -4.81 -8.46 4.31
N LEU A 69 -4.93 -9.48 3.47
CA LEU A 69 -6.14 -10.33 3.45
C LEU A 69 -5.91 -11.71 4.08
N ASN A 70 -4.66 -12.16 4.15
CA ASN A 70 -4.30 -13.47 4.70
C ASN A 70 -2.86 -13.56 5.25
N PRO A 71 -2.41 -12.62 6.12
CA PRO A 71 -1.03 -12.54 6.61
C PRO A 71 -0.53 -13.80 7.34
N ASN A 72 -1.42 -14.67 7.81
CA ASN A 72 -1.05 -15.92 8.50
C ASN A 72 -0.79 -17.10 7.54
N ASP A 73 -1.07 -16.95 6.24
CA ASP A 73 -1.02 -18.03 5.25
C ASP A 73 0.22 -17.98 4.34
N TYR A 74 1.14 -17.04 4.55
CA TYR A 74 2.36 -16.88 3.74
C TYR A 74 3.58 -16.49 4.59
N GLU A 75 4.77 -16.74 4.04
CA GLU A 75 6.05 -16.27 4.59
C GLU A 75 6.73 -15.33 3.57
N GLY A 76 7.51 -14.36 4.07
CA GLY A 76 8.07 -13.29 3.24
C GLY A 76 7.01 -12.26 2.86
N GLY A 77 7.06 -11.69 1.64
CA GLY A 77 5.96 -10.86 1.13
C GLY A 77 5.77 -9.50 1.82
N HIS A 78 6.69 -9.08 2.69
CA HIS A 78 6.54 -7.87 3.51
C HIS A 78 6.45 -6.60 2.66
N PHE A 79 5.54 -5.70 3.02
CA PHE A 79 5.58 -4.31 2.58
C PHE A 79 6.79 -3.58 3.21
N ILE A 80 7.67 -3.05 2.38
CA ILE A 80 8.89 -2.35 2.80
C ILE A 80 8.90 -0.96 2.18
N SER A 81 9.23 0.05 2.99
CA SER A 81 9.47 1.42 2.51
C SER A 81 10.83 1.95 2.94
N LYS A 82 11.33 2.94 2.21
CA LYS A 82 12.50 3.73 2.61
C LYS A 82 12.10 4.83 3.58
N VAL A 83 12.55 4.73 4.83
CA VAL A 83 12.46 5.82 5.81
C VAL A 83 13.87 6.38 6.01
N GLY A 84 14.13 7.53 5.40
CA GLY A 84 15.49 8.06 5.30
C GLY A 84 16.39 7.12 4.48
N ARG A 85 17.41 6.55 5.12
CA ARG A 85 18.34 5.59 4.49
C ARG A 85 17.98 4.13 4.79
N GLU A 86 17.01 3.89 5.66
CA GLU A 86 16.71 2.57 6.19
C GLU A 86 15.53 1.93 5.45
N ASP A 87 15.59 0.61 5.29
CA ASP A 87 14.45 -0.21 4.88
C ASP A 87 13.62 -0.54 6.12
N VAL A 88 12.36 -0.11 6.14
CA VAL A 88 11.43 -0.39 7.23
C VAL A 88 10.34 -1.33 6.71
N ALA A 89 10.19 -2.49 7.36
CA ALA A 89 9.10 -3.42 7.14
C ALA A 89 7.95 -3.12 8.11
N PHE A 90 6.73 -2.95 7.61
CA PHE A 90 5.57 -2.54 8.43
C PHE A 90 4.76 -3.72 8.99
N GLU A 91 5.07 -4.94 8.55
CA GLU A 91 4.41 -6.18 8.95
C GLU A 91 5.22 -6.94 10.03
N SER A 92 6.30 -6.33 10.55
CA SER A 92 7.24 -6.95 11.49
C SER A 92 7.40 -6.10 12.75
N THR A 93 6.49 -6.24 13.73
CA THR A 93 6.74 -5.75 15.08
C THR A 93 6.14 -6.66 16.15
N GLY A 94 6.93 -7.66 16.56
CA GLY A 94 6.99 -8.18 17.95
C GLY A 94 6.14 -9.39 18.29
N ASP A 95 6.82 -10.51 18.62
CA ASP A 95 6.56 -11.64 19.56
C ASP A 95 5.14 -12.07 19.97
N THR A 96 4.10 -11.58 19.31
CA THR A 96 2.72 -12.03 19.51
C THR A 96 2.11 -12.27 18.15
N GLU A 97 1.46 -13.43 18.00
CA GLU A 97 0.61 -13.81 16.87
C GLU A 97 -0.59 -12.86 16.75
N GLN A 98 -0.34 -11.58 16.49
CA GLN A 98 -1.41 -10.66 16.14
C GLN A 98 -1.86 -10.98 14.74
N ASP A 99 -3.12 -11.41 14.62
CA ASP A 99 -3.77 -11.57 13.33
C ASP A 99 -3.83 -10.19 12.65
N LEU A 100 -2.98 -10.00 11.64
CA LEU A 100 -2.93 -8.76 10.86
C LEU A 100 -3.99 -8.74 9.74
N THR A 101 -4.91 -9.72 9.69
CA THR A 101 -5.94 -9.77 8.66
C THR A 101 -6.82 -8.51 8.72
N GLY A 102 -6.95 -7.82 7.60
CA GLY A 102 -7.68 -6.56 7.48
C GLY A 102 -6.88 -5.32 7.90
N VAL A 103 -5.65 -5.46 8.39
CA VAL A 103 -4.78 -4.31 8.68
C VAL A 103 -4.47 -3.57 7.37
N MET A 104 -4.62 -2.24 7.42
CA MET A 104 -4.36 -1.33 6.31
C MET A 104 -3.08 -0.54 6.56
N ILE A 105 -2.13 -0.64 5.63
CA ILE A 105 -0.97 0.24 5.54
C ILE A 105 -1.37 1.41 4.65
N LEU A 106 -1.42 2.62 5.21
CA LEU A 106 -1.80 3.86 4.52
C LEU A 106 -0.60 4.81 4.48
N PHE A 107 -0.23 5.30 3.29
CA PHE A 107 0.98 6.11 3.11
C PHE A 107 0.84 7.10 1.94
N PRO A 108 1.60 8.21 1.91
CA PRO A 108 1.64 9.10 0.75
C PRO A 108 2.14 8.40 -0.50
N SER A 109 1.45 8.58 -1.63
CA SER A 109 1.73 7.83 -2.88
C SER A 109 3.11 8.10 -3.50
N TYR A 110 3.80 9.16 -3.09
CA TYR A 110 5.17 9.47 -3.53
C TYR A 110 6.24 8.73 -2.71
N ILE A 111 5.86 7.96 -1.69
CA ILE A 111 6.80 7.20 -0.87
C ILE A 111 7.31 5.99 -1.66
N LEU A 112 8.64 5.85 -1.72
CA LEU A 112 9.31 4.72 -2.34
C LEU A 112 9.08 3.45 -1.51
N HIS A 113 8.51 2.43 -2.13
CA HIS A 113 8.14 1.19 -1.45
C HIS A 113 8.23 -0.02 -2.37
N ARG A 114 8.17 -1.21 -1.78
CA ARG A 114 8.18 -2.49 -2.48
C ARG A 114 7.41 -3.56 -1.68
N VAL A 115 7.09 -4.67 -2.35
CA VAL A 115 6.65 -5.91 -1.72
C VAL A 115 7.79 -6.92 -1.86
N ALA A 116 8.35 -7.37 -0.74
CA ALA A 116 9.38 -8.40 -0.74
C ALA A 116 8.85 -9.71 -1.36
N GLU A 117 9.75 -10.60 -1.74
CA GLU A 117 9.35 -11.88 -2.31
C GLU A 117 8.60 -12.75 -1.28
N VAL A 118 7.47 -13.30 -1.68
CA VAL A 118 6.78 -14.36 -0.95
C VAL A 118 7.57 -15.65 -1.12
N THR A 119 8.03 -16.23 -0.02
CA THR A 119 8.87 -17.44 -0.03
C THR A 119 8.07 -18.72 0.17
N LYS A 120 6.88 -18.63 0.78
CA LYS A 120 5.95 -19.74 0.99
C LYS A 120 4.51 -19.25 0.94
N GLY A 121 3.61 -20.06 0.40
CA GLY A 121 2.18 -19.74 0.35
C GLY A 121 1.85 -18.69 -0.72
N THR A 122 0.69 -18.05 -0.56
CA THR A 122 0.20 -17.01 -1.47
C THR A 122 -0.28 -15.83 -0.65
N ARG A 123 0.27 -14.64 -0.91
CA ARG A 123 -0.17 -13.37 -0.32
C ARG A 123 -1.27 -12.76 -1.17
N TYR A 124 -2.39 -12.44 -0.53
CA TYR A 124 -3.45 -11.63 -1.10
C TYR A 124 -3.49 -10.27 -0.40
N SER A 125 -3.60 -9.20 -1.20
CA SER A 125 -3.80 -7.85 -0.66
C SER A 125 -4.76 -7.03 -1.51
N LEU A 126 -5.55 -6.17 -0.87
CA LEU A 126 -6.34 -5.16 -1.56
C LEU A 126 -5.55 -3.85 -1.61
N VAL A 127 -5.26 -3.34 -2.81
CA VAL A 127 -4.46 -2.12 -3.03
C VAL A 127 -5.31 -1.05 -3.69
N GLY A 128 -5.20 0.20 -3.27
CA GLY A 128 -5.87 1.30 -3.97
C GLY A 128 -5.35 2.66 -3.59
N TRP A 129 -5.97 3.70 -4.17
CA TRP A 129 -5.47 5.07 -4.08
C TRP A 129 -6.58 6.08 -3.82
N ALA A 130 -6.28 7.05 -2.97
CA ALA A 130 -7.06 8.26 -2.80
C ALA A 130 -6.44 9.41 -3.58
N HIS A 131 -7.29 10.20 -4.22
CA HIS A 131 -6.93 11.16 -5.26
C HIS A 131 -7.22 12.59 -4.82
N GLY A 132 -6.42 13.52 -5.31
CA GLY A 132 -6.59 14.97 -5.16
C GLY A 132 -5.91 15.69 -6.33
N ASN A 133 -5.59 16.98 -6.16
CA ASN A 133 -4.86 17.72 -7.20
C ASN A 133 -3.50 17.07 -7.50
N SER A 134 -3.03 17.10 -8.74
CA SER A 134 -1.73 16.51 -9.09
C SER A 134 -0.58 17.05 -8.20
N PHE A 135 0.41 16.19 -7.89
CA PHE A 135 1.70 16.67 -7.33
C PHE A 135 2.64 17.23 -8.41
N ILE A 136 2.38 16.85 -9.66
CA ILE A 136 3.14 17.18 -10.87
C ILE A 136 2.45 18.32 -11.60
#